data_AF-A0A7C3PVG1-F1
#
_entry.id   AF-A0A7C3PVG1-F1
#
_cell.length_a   1.000
_cell.length_b   1.000
_cell.length_c   1.000
_cell.angle_alpha   90.00
_cell.angle_beta   90.00
_cell.angle_gamma   90.00
#
_symmetry.space_group_name_H-M   'P 1'
#
loop_
_entity.id
_entity.type
_entity.pdbx_description
1 polymer ?
#
loop_
_entity_poly.entity_id
_entity_poly.type
_entity_poly.pdbx_seq_one_letter_code
_entity_poly.pdbx_strand_id
1 'polypeptide(L)'
;MKVTCYGGVREIGGNKILLEEDGAALFLDFGLPMGRAGEFFDEFVQPRTGSHLRDSLSVDLTPRLDGIYRSDLVCRPDVIDQAELPTDAAPLFDAGVRDYEEVLQAEGRARASAVLLSHAHLDHVGQVGYLDERISLGCTPVTRTILTVMEELLPQRIDSEALTVRRRVMDTASERARFPGAPTIKTERIHREVVTLAEYGEVTVGGFRVEALPVDHSLPGCCALLITAPSGKRALYTGDLRFNGRWSRGEGNLTERLRSRTRNLQPELLITEGTRIRSEHADDESAVRRELTEVVAGSPGLVIFDWAWK
;
A
#
# COMPACT_ATOMS: atom_id res chain seq x y z
N MET A 1 -15.71 -8.34 15.05
CA MET A 1 -14.70 -7.96 14.06
C MET A 1 -14.75 -9.00 12.98
N LYS A 2 -15.12 -8.60 11.76
CA LYS A 2 -15.10 -9.43 10.57
C LYS A 2 -13.81 -9.14 9.81
N VAL A 3 -13.19 -10.18 9.28
CA VAL A 3 -11.95 -10.08 8.50
C VAL A 3 -12.19 -10.64 7.11
N THR A 4 -11.80 -9.88 6.09
CA THR A 4 -11.88 -10.30 4.69
C THR A 4 -10.52 -10.08 4.05
N CYS A 5 -9.89 -11.14 3.54
CA CYS A 5 -8.60 -11.04 2.87
C CYS A 5 -8.82 -10.92 1.36
N TYR A 6 -8.39 -9.81 0.77
CA TYR A 6 -8.43 -9.55 -0.68
C TYR A 6 -7.07 -9.76 -1.36
N GLY A 7 -6.00 -9.95 -0.58
CA GLY A 7 -4.64 -10.22 -1.05
C GLY A 7 -3.76 -10.70 0.11
N GLY A 8 -2.60 -11.28 -0.21
CA GLY A 8 -1.68 -11.88 0.76
C GLY A 8 -2.10 -13.30 1.22
N VAL A 9 -3.00 -13.96 0.47
CA VAL A 9 -3.47 -15.33 0.79
C VAL A 9 -2.97 -16.31 -0.25
N ARG A 10 -2.15 -17.27 0.20
CA ARG A 10 -1.47 -18.25 -0.68
C ARG A 10 -0.57 -17.61 -1.74
N GLU A 11 -0.08 -16.42 -1.44
CA GLU A 11 0.90 -15.66 -2.22
C GLU A 11 1.86 -14.96 -1.24
N ILE A 12 2.97 -14.43 -1.75
CA ILE A 12 3.90 -13.61 -0.97
C ILE A 12 3.67 -12.16 -1.41
N GLY A 13 3.35 -11.29 -0.45
CA GLY A 13 3.07 -9.89 -0.69
C GLY A 13 1.66 -9.60 -1.24
N GLY A 14 1.42 -8.36 -1.65
CA GLY A 14 0.12 -7.91 -2.16
C GLY A 14 -0.94 -7.76 -1.07
N ASN A 15 -0.50 -7.57 0.18
CA ASN A 15 -1.33 -7.60 1.38
C ASN A 15 -2.48 -6.59 1.29
N LYS A 16 -3.71 -7.08 1.46
CA LYS A 16 -4.96 -6.31 1.47
C LYS A 16 -5.96 -6.99 2.38
N ILE A 17 -6.00 -6.61 3.64
CA ILE A 17 -6.88 -7.26 4.62
C ILE A 17 -7.85 -6.23 5.16
N LEU A 18 -9.15 -6.42 4.91
CA LEU A 18 -10.20 -5.55 5.39
C LEU A 18 -10.68 -6.01 6.77
N LEU A 19 -10.65 -5.10 7.75
CA LEU A 19 -11.26 -5.26 9.06
C LEU A 19 -12.56 -4.46 9.13
N GLU A 20 -13.65 -5.09 9.57
CA GLU A 20 -14.97 -4.45 9.70
C GLU A 20 -15.57 -4.73 11.09
N GLU A 21 -16.05 -3.69 11.79
CA GLU A 21 -16.84 -3.83 13.02
C GLU A 21 -17.69 -2.57 13.27
N ASP A 22 -18.96 -2.76 13.63
CA ASP A 22 -19.86 -1.68 14.07
C ASP A 22 -19.91 -0.46 13.14
N GLY A 23 -19.89 -0.70 11.82
CA GLY A 23 -19.91 0.36 10.79
C GLY A 23 -18.55 1.00 10.52
N ALA A 24 -17.52 0.70 11.31
CA ALA A 24 -16.14 1.07 11.05
C ALA A 24 -15.45 0.03 10.15
N ALA A 25 -14.65 0.50 9.20
CA ALA A 25 -13.89 -0.37 8.30
C ALA A 25 -12.56 0.26 7.89
N LEU A 26 -11.47 -0.51 7.99
CA LEU A 26 -10.14 -0.11 7.52
C LEU A 26 -9.40 -1.27 6.89
N PHE A 27 -8.43 -0.97 6.03
CA PHE A 27 -7.50 -1.95 5.49
C PHE A 27 -6.22 -2.03 6.31
N LEU A 28 -5.65 -3.24 6.36
CA LEU A 28 -4.26 -3.49 6.74
C LEU A 28 -3.48 -3.70 5.46
N ASP A 29 -2.58 -2.75 5.21
CA ASP A 29 -1.82 -2.60 3.97
C ASP A 29 -2.72 -2.52 2.71
N PHE A 30 -2.13 -2.08 1.60
CA PHE A 30 -2.76 -2.13 0.28
C PHE A 30 -1.71 -2.26 -0.82
N GLY A 31 -1.09 -3.43 -0.86
CA GLY A 31 0.13 -3.67 -1.63
C GLY A 31 -0.07 -4.22 -3.05
N LEU A 32 0.99 -4.18 -3.84
CA LEU A 32 1.05 -4.82 -5.16
C LEU A 32 1.40 -6.32 -5.02
N PRO A 33 0.59 -7.27 -5.53
CA PRO A 33 0.95 -8.69 -5.54
C PRO A 33 2.02 -8.96 -6.62
N MET A 34 3.28 -8.70 -6.30
CA MET A 34 4.36 -8.61 -7.29
C MET A 34 4.60 -9.91 -8.05
N GLY A 35 4.54 -11.06 -7.35
CA GLY A 35 4.68 -12.37 -8.00
C GLY A 35 3.62 -12.61 -9.08
N ARG A 36 2.35 -12.30 -8.79
CA ARG A 36 1.26 -12.40 -9.77
C ARG A 36 1.37 -11.32 -10.84
N ALA A 37 1.79 -10.11 -10.49
CA ALA A 37 1.97 -9.03 -11.45
C ALA A 37 3.00 -9.39 -12.52
N GLY A 38 4.07 -10.09 -12.14
CA GLY A 38 5.11 -10.60 -13.05
C GLY A 38 4.62 -11.66 -14.06
N GLU A 39 3.45 -12.27 -13.85
CA GLU A 39 2.84 -13.19 -14.84
C GLU A 39 2.24 -12.44 -16.04
N PHE A 40 1.90 -11.15 -15.87
CA PHE A 40 1.21 -10.34 -16.88
C PHE A 40 2.05 -9.19 -17.40
N PHE A 41 2.91 -8.63 -16.54
CA PHE A 41 3.68 -7.43 -16.82
C PHE A 41 5.17 -7.70 -16.66
N ASP A 42 5.94 -7.19 -17.61
CA ASP A 42 7.40 -7.31 -17.67
C ASP A 42 7.97 -6.04 -18.31
N GLU A 43 9.29 -5.87 -18.35
CA GLU A 43 10.04 -4.69 -18.81
C GLU A 43 9.34 -3.86 -19.91
N PHE A 44 8.88 -4.51 -20.98
CA PHE A 44 8.22 -3.87 -22.13
C PHE A 44 6.68 -3.95 -22.14
N VAL A 45 6.08 -4.73 -21.24
CA VAL A 45 4.63 -4.91 -21.09
C VAL A 45 4.22 -4.34 -19.75
N GLN A 46 3.80 -3.09 -19.74
CA GLN A 46 3.38 -2.37 -18.55
C GLN A 46 1.87 -2.07 -18.60
N PRO A 47 1.19 -1.91 -17.45
CA PRO A 47 -0.19 -1.46 -17.45
C PRO A 47 -0.33 -0.13 -18.19
N ARG A 48 -1.37 0.01 -19.00
CA ARG A 48 -1.56 1.13 -19.93
C ARG A 48 -1.69 2.44 -19.16
N THR A 49 -0.99 3.47 -19.62
CA THR A 49 -1.07 4.80 -19.03
C THR A 49 -2.51 5.30 -19.00
N GLY A 50 -3.03 5.56 -17.79
CA GLY A 50 -4.41 6.01 -17.59
C GLY A 50 -5.50 4.93 -17.63
N SER A 51 -5.12 3.66 -17.77
CA SER A 51 -6.01 2.52 -17.55
C SER A 51 -5.46 1.53 -16.51
N HIS A 52 -4.44 1.92 -15.75
CA HIS A 52 -3.75 1.03 -14.79
C HIS A 52 -4.70 0.30 -13.83
N LEU A 53 -5.71 0.98 -13.28
CA LEU A 53 -6.69 0.36 -12.40
C LEU A 53 -7.52 -0.69 -13.16
N ARG A 54 -8.08 -0.33 -14.33
CA ARG A 54 -8.86 -1.25 -15.17
C ARG A 54 -8.07 -2.46 -15.61
N ASP A 55 -6.81 -2.26 -16.03
CA ASP A 55 -5.90 -3.34 -16.39
C ASP A 55 -5.67 -4.25 -15.18
N SER A 56 -5.37 -3.67 -14.01
CA SER A 56 -5.15 -4.43 -12.78
C SER A 56 -6.39 -5.21 -12.31
N LEU A 57 -7.59 -4.65 -12.48
CA LEU A 57 -8.86 -5.34 -12.21
C LEU A 57 -9.12 -6.45 -13.24
N SER A 58 -8.77 -6.24 -14.52
CA SER A 58 -9.01 -7.21 -15.60
C SER A 58 -8.21 -8.50 -15.46
N VAL A 59 -7.04 -8.43 -14.82
CA VAL A 59 -6.15 -9.57 -14.55
C VAL A 59 -6.13 -9.98 -13.06
N ASP A 60 -7.13 -9.53 -12.30
CA ASP A 60 -7.35 -9.88 -10.88
C ASP A 60 -6.14 -9.61 -9.95
N LEU A 61 -5.31 -8.60 -10.27
CA LEU A 61 -4.23 -8.13 -9.40
C LEU A 61 -4.71 -7.14 -8.33
N THR A 62 -5.85 -6.52 -8.58
CA THR A 62 -6.56 -5.62 -7.66
C THR A 62 -7.96 -6.19 -7.45
N PRO A 63 -8.49 -6.21 -6.21
CA PRO A 63 -9.81 -6.78 -5.95
C PRO A 63 -10.92 -5.97 -6.63
N ARG A 64 -11.95 -6.64 -7.14
CA ARG A 64 -13.17 -5.97 -7.60
C ARG A 64 -14.01 -5.59 -6.39
N LEU A 65 -13.78 -4.39 -5.88
CA LEU A 65 -14.42 -3.88 -4.66
C LEU A 65 -14.98 -2.47 -4.87
N ASP A 66 -16.29 -2.35 -4.70
CA ASP A 66 -16.98 -1.07 -4.77
C ASP A 66 -16.59 -0.13 -3.61
N GLY A 67 -16.55 1.17 -3.89
CA GLY A 67 -16.57 2.20 -2.86
C GLY A 67 -15.22 2.51 -2.22
N ILE A 68 -14.12 2.10 -2.85
CA ILE A 68 -12.75 2.39 -2.38
C ILE A 68 -11.88 3.11 -3.41
N TYR A 69 -12.20 2.97 -4.69
CA TYR A 69 -11.37 3.47 -5.78
C TYR A 69 -11.68 4.91 -6.15
N ARG A 70 -10.67 5.63 -6.63
CA ARG A 70 -10.82 6.99 -7.15
C ARG A 70 -11.70 7.01 -8.40
N SER A 71 -12.63 7.96 -8.44
CA SER A 71 -13.48 8.22 -9.61
C SER A 71 -12.67 8.43 -10.89
N ASP A 72 -11.54 9.16 -10.82
CA ASP A 72 -10.72 9.45 -11.99
C ASP A 72 -10.00 8.25 -12.61
N LEU A 73 -9.97 7.10 -11.91
CA LEU A 73 -9.38 5.85 -12.37
C LEU A 73 -10.40 4.79 -12.78
N VAL A 74 -11.60 4.82 -12.18
CA VAL A 74 -12.70 3.87 -12.46
C VAL A 74 -13.34 4.16 -13.79
N CYS A 75 -13.95 5.34 -13.94
CA CYS A 75 -14.61 5.76 -15.16
C CYS A 75 -14.72 7.29 -15.19
N ARG A 76 -14.55 7.88 -16.37
CA ARG A 76 -14.72 9.32 -16.57
C ARG A 76 -15.78 9.55 -17.64
N PRO A 77 -17.06 9.62 -17.25
CA PRO A 77 -18.15 9.89 -18.20
C PRO A 77 -17.88 11.15 -19.02
N ASP A 78 -17.36 12.20 -18.39
CA ASP A 78 -16.96 13.45 -19.03
C ASP A 78 -15.81 13.31 -20.05
N VAL A 79 -14.91 12.34 -19.89
CA VAL A 79 -13.87 12.03 -20.90
C VAL A 79 -14.48 11.21 -22.05
N ILE A 80 -15.32 10.24 -21.73
CA ILE A 80 -16.00 9.37 -22.70
C ILE A 80 -16.91 10.21 -23.61
N ASP A 81 -17.70 11.11 -23.02
CA ASP A 81 -18.64 11.99 -23.71
C ASP A 81 -17.93 12.95 -24.68
N GLN A 82 -16.71 13.38 -24.34
CA GLN A 82 -15.89 14.29 -25.16
C GLN A 82 -15.08 13.56 -26.25
N ALA A 83 -14.89 12.25 -26.14
CA ALA A 83 -13.99 11.48 -27.00
C ALA A 83 -14.64 10.97 -28.29
N GLU A 84 -15.93 11.27 -28.54
CA GLU A 84 -16.70 10.81 -29.72
C GLU A 84 -16.47 9.31 -30.02
N LEU A 85 -16.44 8.50 -28.96
CA LEU A 85 -16.00 7.11 -29.06
C LEU A 85 -16.93 6.31 -29.99
N PRO A 86 -16.38 5.31 -30.72
CA PRO A 86 -17.18 4.32 -31.42
C PRO A 86 -18.23 3.71 -30.47
N THR A 87 -19.42 3.41 -30.98
CA THR A 87 -20.54 2.90 -30.17
C THR A 87 -20.23 1.58 -29.46
N ASP A 88 -19.28 0.80 -29.98
CA ASP A 88 -18.80 -0.46 -29.42
C ASP A 88 -17.61 -0.31 -28.45
N ALA A 89 -17.06 0.90 -28.28
CA ALA A 89 -15.90 1.15 -27.41
C ALA A 89 -16.27 1.43 -25.95
N ALA A 90 -17.52 1.79 -25.63
CA ALA A 90 -17.97 2.11 -24.28
C ALA A 90 -17.64 1.01 -23.23
N PRO A 91 -17.82 -0.29 -23.51
CA PRO A 91 -17.46 -1.35 -22.56
C PRO A 91 -15.97 -1.40 -22.19
N LEU A 92 -15.07 -0.85 -23.02
CA LEU A 92 -13.62 -0.84 -22.75
C LEU A 92 -13.25 0.12 -21.62
N PHE A 93 -14.16 1.02 -21.26
CA PHE A 93 -13.95 2.02 -20.19
C PHE A 93 -14.63 1.64 -18.88
N ASP A 94 -15.42 0.58 -18.86
CA ASP A 94 -16.06 0.05 -17.66
C ASP A 94 -15.02 -0.72 -16.80
N ALA A 95 -14.85 -0.30 -15.54
CA ALA A 95 -13.99 -1.00 -14.59
C ALA A 95 -14.70 -2.19 -13.91
N GLY A 96 -16.03 -2.29 -14.03
CA GLY A 96 -16.86 -3.30 -13.37
C GLY A 96 -16.92 -3.14 -11.86
N VAL A 97 -16.70 -1.93 -11.35
CA VAL A 97 -16.79 -1.54 -9.93
C VAL A 97 -17.37 -0.13 -9.83
N ARG A 98 -18.10 0.14 -8.75
CA ARG A 98 -18.54 1.50 -8.38
C ARG A 98 -17.41 2.23 -7.66
N ASP A 99 -17.18 3.48 -8.02
CA ASP A 99 -16.15 4.28 -7.35
C ASP A 99 -16.56 4.68 -5.92
N TYR A 100 -15.63 5.32 -5.19
CA TYR A 100 -15.87 5.78 -3.82
C TYR A 100 -17.06 6.75 -3.71
N GLU A 101 -17.19 7.70 -4.63
CA GLU A 101 -18.22 8.73 -4.60
C GLU A 101 -19.61 8.13 -4.85
N GLU A 102 -19.73 7.26 -5.84
CA GLU A 102 -20.99 6.59 -6.19
C GLU A 102 -21.54 5.79 -5.01
N VAL A 103 -20.68 5.02 -4.33
CA VAL A 103 -21.07 4.25 -3.16
C VAL A 103 -21.40 5.15 -1.98
N LEU A 104 -20.61 6.20 -1.74
CA LEU A 104 -20.87 7.15 -0.66
C LEU A 104 -22.24 7.82 -0.83
N GLN A 105 -22.60 8.21 -2.05
CA GLN A 105 -23.90 8.82 -2.36
C GLN A 105 -25.05 7.82 -2.24
N ALA A 106 -24.87 6.60 -2.75
CA ALA A 106 -25.93 5.58 -2.74
C ALA A 106 -26.19 4.97 -1.36
N GLU A 107 -25.14 4.76 -0.57
CA GLU A 107 -25.19 4.02 0.71
C GLU A 107 -25.03 4.92 1.94
N GLY A 108 -24.69 6.20 1.76
CA GLY A 108 -24.47 7.17 2.84
C GLY A 108 -23.22 6.93 3.67
N ARG A 109 -22.36 5.97 3.28
CA ARG A 109 -21.10 5.64 3.96
C ARG A 109 -20.08 5.07 2.99
N ALA A 110 -18.81 5.33 3.26
CA ALA A 110 -17.71 4.71 2.53
C ALA A 110 -17.55 3.23 2.86
N ARG A 111 -16.93 2.46 1.94
CA ARG A 111 -16.62 1.04 2.17
C ARG A 111 -15.53 0.85 3.21
N ALA A 112 -14.53 1.75 3.23
CA ALA A 112 -13.47 1.83 4.22
C ALA A 112 -13.05 3.30 4.39
N SER A 113 -12.59 3.67 5.58
CA SER A 113 -12.20 5.05 5.92
C SER A 113 -10.69 5.27 6.08
N ALA A 114 -9.92 4.18 6.21
CA ALA A 114 -8.48 4.25 6.37
C ALA A 114 -7.75 3.01 5.85
N VAL A 115 -6.44 3.17 5.64
CA VAL A 115 -5.47 2.07 5.49
C VAL A 115 -4.39 2.24 6.55
N LEU A 116 -4.12 1.19 7.33
CA LEU A 116 -2.97 1.12 8.22
C LEU A 116 -1.81 0.46 7.49
N LEU A 117 -0.68 1.16 7.37
CA LEU A 117 0.52 0.66 6.71
C LEU A 117 1.50 0.14 7.76
N SER A 118 1.85 -1.14 7.65
CA SER A 118 2.86 -1.76 8.51
C SER A 118 4.27 -1.24 8.19
N HIS A 119 4.58 -1.08 6.90
CA HIS A 119 5.85 -0.54 6.39
C HIS A 119 5.76 -0.15 4.90
N ALA A 120 6.87 0.29 4.31
CA ALA A 120 6.92 0.95 3.00
C ALA A 120 7.34 0.04 1.81
N HIS A 121 7.35 -1.28 1.95
CA HIS A 121 7.57 -2.13 0.77
C HIS A 121 6.38 -2.07 -0.19
N LEU A 122 6.64 -2.22 -1.49
CA LEU A 122 5.61 -2.11 -2.54
C LEU A 122 4.51 -3.16 -2.45
N ASP A 123 4.82 -4.33 -1.91
CA ASP A 123 3.85 -5.37 -1.65
C ASP A 123 2.99 -5.13 -0.40
N HIS A 124 3.18 -3.97 0.27
CA HIS A 124 2.34 -3.40 1.32
C HIS A 124 1.72 -2.05 0.93
N VAL A 125 2.36 -1.24 0.09
CA VAL A 125 1.88 0.13 -0.24
C VAL A 125 1.58 0.38 -1.72
N GLY A 126 2.05 -0.50 -2.61
CA GLY A 126 2.16 -0.25 -4.05
C GLY A 126 0.85 -0.12 -4.82
N GLN A 127 -0.31 -0.30 -4.17
CA GLN A 127 -1.62 -0.05 -4.77
C GLN A 127 -2.44 1.01 -4.02
N VAL A 128 -1.87 1.65 -2.99
CA VAL A 128 -2.54 2.71 -2.21
C VAL A 128 -3.00 3.87 -3.11
N GLY A 129 -2.26 4.16 -4.19
CA GLY A 129 -2.58 5.21 -5.15
C GLY A 129 -3.88 4.98 -5.94
N TYR A 130 -4.42 3.75 -5.97
CA TYR A 130 -5.74 3.47 -6.54
C TYR A 130 -6.90 3.97 -5.66
N LEU A 131 -6.66 4.12 -4.36
CA LEU A 131 -7.69 4.43 -3.38
C LEU A 131 -8.05 5.92 -3.41
N ASP A 132 -9.32 6.24 -3.14
CA ASP A 132 -9.82 7.61 -3.05
C ASP A 132 -9.03 8.43 -2.01
N GLU A 133 -8.77 9.70 -2.30
CA GLU A 133 -7.99 10.61 -1.46
C GLU A 133 -8.58 10.80 -0.05
N ARG A 134 -9.87 10.51 0.15
CA ARG A 134 -10.56 10.62 1.45
C ARG A 134 -10.30 9.42 2.36
N ILE A 135 -9.73 8.33 1.85
CA ILE A 135 -9.30 7.20 2.66
C ILE A 135 -7.95 7.55 3.29
N SER A 136 -7.95 7.87 4.58
CA SER A 136 -6.75 8.27 5.33
C SER A 136 -5.70 7.15 5.43
N LEU A 137 -4.45 7.52 5.70
CA LEU A 137 -3.37 6.57 5.99
C LEU A 137 -2.94 6.64 7.45
N GLY A 138 -2.77 5.50 8.11
CA GLY A 138 -2.05 5.40 9.38
C GLY A 138 -0.68 4.75 9.16
N CYS A 139 0.41 5.45 9.46
CA CYS A 139 1.76 4.86 9.37
C CYS A 139 2.75 5.50 10.36
N THR A 140 3.91 4.86 10.57
CA THR A 140 4.96 5.45 11.42
C THR A 140 5.59 6.68 10.75
N PRO A 141 6.19 7.61 11.52
CA PRO A 141 6.92 8.75 10.95
C PRO A 141 7.98 8.32 9.93
N VAL A 142 8.68 7.22 10.20
CA VAL A 142 9.75 6.71 9.34
C VAL A 142 9.18 6.13 8.04
N THR A 143 8.09 5.35 8.11
CA THR A 143 7.36 4.89 6.91
C THR A 143 6.91 6.08 6.07
N ARG A 144 6.34 7.11 6.68
CA ARG A 144 5.95 8.34 5.97
C ARG A 144 7.14 9.00 5.28
N THR A 145 8.30 9.10 5.93
CA THR A 145 9.51 9.65 5.31
C THR A 145 9.95 8.84 4.10
N ILE A 146 9.94 7.51 4.18
CA ILE A 146 10.28 6.65 3.03
C ILE A 146 9.30 6.88 1.89
N LEU A 147 7.99 6.93 2.18
CA LEU A 147 6.97 7.21 1.17
C LEU A 147 7.19 8.57 0.50
N THR A 148 7.50 9.63 1.26
CA THR A 148 7.84 10.95 0.68
C THR A 148 9.02 10.84 -0.30
N VAL A 149 10.09 10.15 0.10
CA VAL A 149 11.27 9.96 -0.76
C VAL A 149 10.91 9.14 -2.01
N MET A 150 10.07 8.12 -1.88
CA MET A 150 9.56 7.36 -3.02
C MET A 150 8.79 8.26 -4.00
N GLU A 151 7.91 9.14 -3.54
CA GLU A 151 7.16 10.04 -4.43
C GLU A 151 8.05 11.07 -5.15
N GLU A 152 9.17 11.47 -4.53
CA GLU A 152 10.13 12.44 -5.06
C GLU A 152 11.11 11.83 -6.07
N LEU A 153 11.56 10.61 -5.83
CA LEU A 153 12.61 9.96 -6.62
C LEU A 153 12.09 9.02 -7.69
N LEU A 154 10.95 8.37 -7.48
CA LEU A 154 10.44 7.38 -8.42
C LEU A 154 9.71 8.04 -9.60
N PRO A 155 9.70 7.38 -10.78
CA PRO A 155 8.86 7.80 -11.88
C PRO A 155 7.40 7.96 -11.44
N GLN A 156 6.70 8.90 -12.07
CA GLN A 156 5.31 9.20 -11.78
C GLN A 156 4.38 8.04 -12.17
N ARG A 157 4.28 7.05 -11.29
CA ARG A 157 3.49 5.82 -11.42
C ARG A 157 2.56 5.68 -10.22
N ILE A 158 1.52 4.86 -10.37
CA ILE A 158 0.49 4.72 -9.33
C ILE A 158 1.04 4.12 -8.01
N ASP A 159 2.08 3.30 -8.11
CA ASP A 159 2.80 2.68 -6.99
C ASP A 159 3.65 3.70 -6.19
N SER A 160 3.79 4.92 -6.70
CA SER A 160 4.43 6.06 -6.02
C SER A 160 3.43 7.12 -5.50
N GLU A 161 2.11 6.93 -5.66
CA GLU A 161 1.07 7.92 -5.28
C GLU A 161 0.39 7.59 -3.94
N ALA A 162 1.18 7.32 -2.89
CA ALA A 162 0.61 6.94 -1.59
C ALA A 162 0.13 8.17 -0.78
N LEU A 163 0.96 9.21 -0.68
CA LEU A 163 0.73 10.42 0.12
C LEU A 163 0.07 11.52 -0.72
N THR A 164 0.44 11.64 -1.99
CA THR A 164 -0.08 12.65 -2.90
C THR A 164 -0.83 12.00 -4.06
N VAL A 165 -2.14 12.18 -4.05
CA VAL A 165 -3.04 11.76 -5.14
C VAL A 165 -2.92 12.76 -6.29
N ARG A 166 -2.60 12.26 -7.48
CA ARG A 166 -2.55 13.06 -8.71
C ARG A 166 -3.84 12.87 -9.49
N ARG A 167 -4.87 13.60 -9.08
CA ARG A 167 -6.21 13.49 -9.64
C ARG A 167 -6.25 14.10 -11.04
N ARG A 168 -6.68 13.31 -12.01
CA ARG A 168 -6.90 13.80 -13.37
C ARG A 168 -8.23 14.53 -13.41
N VAL A 169 -8.27 15.72 -14.00
CA VAL A 169 -9.49 16.53 -14.15
C VAL A 169 -9.59 17.05 -15.57
N MET A 170 -10.82 17.17 -16.07
CA MET A 170 -11.07 17.77 -17.38
C MET A 170 -10.94 19.28 -17.24
N ASP A 171 -10.28 19.89 -18.23
CA ASP A 171 -10.15 21.33 -18.34
C ASP A 171 -10.13 21.73 -19.82
N THR A 172 -9.98 23.02 -20.09
CA THR A 172 -9.86 23.61 -21.42
C THR A 172 -8.46 24.15 -21.66
N ALA A 173 -7.97 23.97 -22.89
CA ALA A 173 -6.69 24.47 -23.32
C ALA A 173 -6.69 26.00 -23.37
N SER A 174 -5.58 26.62 -22.94
CA SER A 174 -5.48 28.08 -22.87
C SER A 174 -5.48 28.74 -24.25
N GLU A 175 -5.76 30.04 -24.30
CA GLU A 175 -5.70 30.88 -25.51
C GLU A 175 -4.36 30.84 -26.25
N ARG A 176 -3.29 30.45 -25.56
CA ARG A 176 -1.93 30.34 -26.13
C ARG A 176 -1.57 28.91 -26.57
N ALA A 177 -2.44 27.94 -26.31
CA ALA A 177 -2.21 26.56 -26.72
C ALA A 177 -2.32 26.41 -28.24
N ARG A 178 -1.81 25.30 -28.77
CA ARG A 178 -1.94 24.96 -30.20
C ARG A 178 -3.40 24.84 -30.64
N PHE A 179 -4.27 24.42 -29.73
CA PHE A 179 -5.71 24.27 -29.94
C PHE A 179 -6.46 24.97 -28.80
N PRO A 180 -6.63 26.30 -28.84
CA PRO A 180 -7.35 27.05 -27.82
C PRO A 180 -8.78 26.54 -27.62
N GLY A 181 -9.23 26.45 -26.37
CA GLY A 181 -10.58 25.99 -26.02
C GLY A 181 -10.82 24.48 -26.19
N ALA A 182 -9.85 23.73 -26.72
CA ALA A 182 -9.98 22.28 -26.84
C ALA A 182 -9.97 21.60 -25.45
N PRO A 183 -10.68 20.47 -25.28
CA PRO A 183 -10.60 19.69 -24.06
C PRO A 183 -9.18 19.23 -23.76
N THR A 184 -8.75 19.32 -22.52
CA THR A 184 -7.45 18.85 -22.04
C THR A 184 -7.60 18.19 -20.67
N ILE A 185 -6.63 17.35 -20.29
CA ILE A 185 -6.57 16.76 -18.97
C ILE A 185 -5.50 17.50 -18.16
N LYS A 186 -5.90 18.08 -17.04
CA LYS A 186 -4.97 18.59 -16.03
C LYS A 186 -4.86 17.62 -14.87
N THR A 187 -3.79 17.79 -14.10
CA THR A 187 -3.55 17.03 -12.88
C THR A 187 -3.64 17.96 -11.69
N GLU A 188 -4.56 17.67 -10.79
CA GLU A 188 -4.65 18.28 -9.47
C GLU A 188 -3.89 17.41 -8.46
N ARG A 189 -3.17 18.06 -7.54
CA ARG A 189 -2.43 17.36 -6.49
C ARG A 189 -3.21 17.50 -5.19
N ILE A 190 -3.64 16.37 -4.65
CA ILE A 190 -4.38 16.31 -3.40
C ILE A 190 -3.52 15.53 -2.39
N HIS A 191 -3.23 16.15 -1.25
CA HIS A 191 -2.52 15.48 -0.17
C HIS A 191 -3.51 14.69 0.67
N ARG A 192 -3.25 13.40 0.82
CA ARG A 192 -4.05 12.49 1.63
C ARG A 192 -3.82 12.81 3.12
N GLU A 193 -4.86 12.63 3.93
CA GLU A 193 -4.71 12.70 5.39
C GLU A 193 -3.82 11.53 5.86
N VAL A 194 -2.79 11.85 6.65
CA VAL A 194 -1.88 10.87 7.24
C VAL A 194 -1.87 11.02 8.75
N VAL A 195 -2.42 10.02 9.43
CA VAL A 195 -2.39 9.89 10.88
C VAL A 195 -1.06 9.26 11.30
N THR A 196 -0.29 9.98 12.09
CA THR A 196 0.99 9.49 12.61
C THR A 196 0.77 8.42 13.67
N LEU A 197 1.32 7.23 13.45
CA LEU A 197 1.42 6.17 14.45
C LEU A 197 2.75 6.31 15.19
N ALA A 198 2.74 7.00 16.33
CA ALA A 198 3.91 7.07 17.20
C ALA A 198 4.21 5.67 17.79
N GLU A 199 5.49 5.33 17.95
CA GLU A 199 5.87 4.04 18.55
C GLU A 199 5.26 3.92 19.95
N TYR A 200 4.52 2.83 20.21
CA TYR A 200 3.82 2.56 21.47
C TYR A 200 2.79 3.62 21.87
N GLY A 201 2.46 4.55 20.98
CA GLY A 201 1.39 5.53 21.16
C GLY A 201 0.07 4.96 20.65
N GLU A 202 -1.01 5.19 21.40
CA GLU A 202 -2.37 4.86 20.95
C GLU A 202 -2.97 6.06 20.22
N VAL A 203 -3.54 5.83 19.04
CA VAL A 203 -4.26 6.84 18.25
C VAL A 203 -5.49 6.21 17.60
N THR A 204 -6.53 7.00 17.34
CA THR A 204 -7.72 6.52 16.63
C THR A 204 -7.57 6.74 15.13
N VAL A 205 -7.76 5.70 14.34
CA VAL A 205 -7.73 5.72 12.87
C VAL A 205 -8.93 4.94 12.35
N GLY A 206 -9.76 5.57 11.50
CA GLY A 206 -10.91 4.91 10.88
C GLY A 206 -11.94 4.31 11.85
N GLY A 207 -12.01 4.81 13.10
CA GLY A 207 -12.88 4.29 14.16
C GLY A 207 -12.25 3.20 15.04
N PHE A 208 -11.00 2.81 14.78
CA PHE A 208 -10.25 1.83 15.57
C PHE A 208 -9.16 2.52 16.38
N ARG A 209 -8.90 2.08 17.61
CA ARG A 209 -7.69 2.49 18.34
C ARG A 209 -6.53 1.63 17.89
N VAL A 210 -5.40 2.25 17.57
CA VAL A 210 -4.25 1.60 16.95
C VAL A 210 -3.00 2.00 17.71
N GLU A 211 -2.17 1.01 18.01
CA GLU A 211 -0.82 1.19 18.53
C GLU A 211 0.19 0.53 17.57
N ALA A 212 1.20 1.29 17.16
CA ALA A 212 2.32 0.77 16.38
C ALA A 212 3.38 0.19 17.31
N LEU A 213 3.69 -1.08 17.11
CA LEU A 213 4.69 -1.85 17.83
C LEU A 213 5.89 -2.07 16.89
N PRO A 214 6.99 -1.31 17.03
CA PRO A 214 8.17 -1.45 16.19
C PRO A 214 8.68 -2.89 16.09
N VAL A 215 8.97 -3.33 14.87
CA VAL A 215 9.56 -4.63 14.57
C VAL A 215 10.80 -4.47 13.71
N ASP A 216 11.71 -5.43 13.81
CA ASP A 216 12.85 -5.52 12.90
C ASP A 216 12.41 -6.15 11.57
N HIS A 217 12.86 -5.59 10.46
CA HIS A 217 12.66 -6.08 9.11
C HIS A 217 13.78 -5.55 8.20
N SER A 218 13.65 -5.56 6.87
CA SER A 218 14.65 -5.01 5.94
C SER A 218 14.61 -3.48 5.83
N LEU A 219 13.48 -2.84 6.17
CA LEU A 219 13.33 -1.38 6.19
C LEU A 219 13.25 -0.84 7.63
N PRO A 220 13.72 0.40 7.88
CA PRO A 220 13.42 1.07 9.14
C PRO A 220 11.95 1.50 9.18
N GLY A 221 11.39 1.67 10.38
CA GLY A 221 10.01 2.14 10.56
C GLY A 221 8.93 1.07 10.44
N CYS A 222 9.32 -0.20 10.28
CA CYS A 222 8.38 -1.32 10.27
C CYS A 222 7.72 -1.50 11.63
N CYS A 223 6.43 -1.82 11.64
CA CYS A 223 5.69 -2.09 12.86
C CYS A 223 4.66 -3.19 12.69
N ALA A 224 4.45 -3.94 13.77
CA ALA A 224 3.21 -4.63 14.02
C ALA A 224 2.16 -3.62 14.52
N LEU A 225 0.89 -3.91 14.29
CA LEU A 225 -0.24 -3.05 14.62
C LEU A 225 -1.14 -3.78 15.62
N LEU A 226 -1.23 -3.24 16.84
CA LEU A 226 -2.23 -3.66 17.81
C LEU A 226 -3.48 -2.79 17.64
N ILE A 227 -4.57 -3.42 17.19
CA ILE A 227 -5.78 -2.76 16.76
C ILE A 227 -6.89 -3.14 17.72
N THR A 228 -7.49 -2.15 18.38
CA THR A 228 -8.67 -2.33 19.25
C THR A 228 -9.88 -1.75 18.56
N ALA A 229 -10.85 -2.60 18.24
CA ALA A 229 -12.10 -2.22 17.61
C ALA A 229 -13.07 -1.55 18.59
N PRO A 230 -14.16 -0.92 18.10
CA PRO A 230 -15.12 -0.21 18.95
C PRO A 230 -15.68 -1.07 20.09
N SER A 231 -15.89 -2.38 19.86
CA SER A 231 -16.38 -3.30 20.90
C SER A 231 -15.35 -3.63 21.99
N GLY A 232 -14.08 -3.24 21.81
CA GLY A 232 -12.96 -3.60 22.68
C GLY A 232 -12.20 -4.86 22.25
N LYS A 233 -12.67 -5.58 21.23
CA LYS A 233 -11.93 -6.71 20.63
C LYS A 233 -10.62 -6.24 20.02
N ARG A 234 -9.57 -7.03 20.18
CA ARG A 234 -8.21 -6.74 19.74
C ARG A 234 -7.75 -7.70 18.66
N ALA A 235 -7.17 -7.13 17.61
CA ALA A 235 -6.39 -7.85 16.63
C ALA A 235 -4.92 -7.41 16.73
N LEU A 236 -3.99 -8.35 16.63
CA LEU A 236 -2.59 -8.07 16.40
C LEU A 236 -2.27 -8.45 14.94
N TYR A 237 -1.94 -7.46 14.12
CA TYR A 237 -1.40 -7.68 12.79
C TYR A 237 0.09 -7.48 12.82
N THR A 238 0.88 -8.50 12.47
CA THR A 238 2.32 -8.42 12.68
C THR A 238 3.04 -7.58 11.63
N GLY A 239 2.43 -7.35 10.46
CA GLY A 239 3.17 -7.00 9.26
C GLY A 239 4.24 -8.05 8.97
N ASP A 240 5.28 -7.62 8.27
CA ASP A 240 6.48 -8.42 8.07
C ASP A 240 7.47 -8.16 9.20
N LEU A 241 8.07 -9.23 9.72
CA LEU A 241 9.00 -9.11 10.82
C LEU A 241 10.05 -10.21 10.80
N ARG A 242 11.17 -9.91 11.46
CA ARG A 242 12.21 -10.88 11.76
C ARG A 242 12.81 -10.58 13.12
N PHE A 243 13.56 -11.53 13.66
CA PHE A 243 14.18 -11.42 14.99
C PHE A 243 15.71 -11.50 14.96
N ASN A 244 16.29 -11.41 13.77
CA ASN A 244 17.71 -11.65 13.48
C ASN A 244 18.37 -10.54 12.65
N GLY A 245 17.65 -9.44 12.41
CA GLY A 245 18.18 -8.30 11.68
C GLY A 245 19.03 -7.39 12.56
N ARG A 246 19.40 -6.24 11.99
CA ARG A 246 20.24 -5.23 12.67
C ARG A 246 19.59 -4.70 13.95
N TRP A 247 18.27 -4.54 13.95
CA TRP A 247 17.53 -3.92 15.06
C TRP A 247 17.09 -4.91 16.14
N SER A 248 17.40 -6.19 15.98
CA SER A 248 17.17 -7.26 16.96
C SER A 248 18.39 -7.60 17.82
N ARG A 249 19.48 -6.84 17.72
CA ARG A 249 20.73 -7.10 18.44
C ARG A 249 21.00 -6.05 19.53
N GLY A 250 21.67 -6.46 20.60
CA GLY A 250 22.03 -5.60 21.74
C GLY A 250 20.93 -5.48 22.80
N GLU A 251 21.26 -4.90 23.95
CA GLU A 251 20.30 -4.68 25.04
C GLU A 251 19.25 -3.62 24.65
N GLY A 252 17.97 -3.90 24.91
CA GLY A 252 16.87 -2.98 24.60
C GLY A 252 16.49 -2.94 23.12
N ASN A 253 16.87 -3.96 22.35
CA ASN A 253 16.57 -4.08 20.93
C ASN A 253 15.05 -4.18 20.64
N LEU A 254 14.65 -4.05 19.37
CA LEU A 254 13.23 -4.06 18.99
C LEU A 254 12.54 -5.38 19.36
N THR A 255 13.22 -6.51 19.21
CA THR A 255 12.67 -7.83 19.59
C THR A 255 12.38 -7.89 21.09
N GLU A 256 13.28 -7.42 21.95
CA GLU A 256 13.06 -7.38 23.40
C GLU A 256 11.92 -6.43 23.79
N ARG A 257 11.87 -5.23 23.19
CA ARG A 257 10.80 -4.26 23.42
C ARG A 257 9.44 -4.81 23.00
N LEU A 258 9.36 -5.43 21.82
CA LEU A 258 8.14 -6.09 21.32
C LEU A 258 7.70 -7.21 22.26
N ARG A 259 8.61 -8.12 22.65
CA ARG A 259 8.31 -9.22 23.58
C ARG A 259 7.85 -8.72 24.94
N SER A 260 8.43 -7.63 25.43
CA SER A 260 8.00 -6.99 26.68
C SER A 260 6.59 -6.42 26.55
N ARG A 261 6.32 -5.65 25.50
CA ARG A 261 5.02 -4.99 25.27
C ARG A 261 3.89 -5.97 24.99
N THR A 262 4.18 -7.08 24.32
CA THR A 262 3.23 -8.14 23.97
C THR A 262 3.13 -9.24 25.03
N ARG A 263 3.90 -9.14 26.13
CA ARG A 263 3.83 -10.10 27.23
C ARG A 263 2.40 -10.15 27.79
N ASN A 264 1.84 -11.35 27.84
CA ASN A 264 0.46 -11.61 28.28
C ASN A 264 -0.62 -10.92 27.44
N LEU A 265 -0.29 -10.42 26.25
CA LEU A 265 -1.29 -9.92 25.32
C LEU A 265 -2.16 -11.09 24.85
N GLN A 266 -3.48 -10.92 24.93
CA GLN A 266 -4.46 -11.90 24.51
C GLN A 266 -5.37 -11.22 23.46
N PRO A 267 -4.92 -11.11 22.21
CA PRO A 267 -5.79 -10.64 21.15
C PRO A 267 -6.76 -11.75 20.74
N GLU A 268 -7.98 -11.39 20.38
CA GLU A 268 -8.96 -12.32 19.79
C GLU A 268 -8.52 -12.79 18.40
N LEU A 269 -7.69 -12.01 17.73
CA LEU A 269 -7.17 -12.32 16.40
C LEU A 269 -5.68 -12.01 16.30
N LEU A 270 -4.91 -12.97 15.80
CA LEU A 270 -3.53 -12.78 15.35
C LEU A 270 -3.47 -12.99 13.85
N ILE A 271 -3.06 -11.96 13.11
CA ILE A 271 -2.75 -12.03 11.68
C ILE A 271 -1.24 -11.89 11.58
N THR A 272 -0.57 -12.95 11.13
CA THR A 272 0.90 -12.98 11.09
C THR A 272 1.40 -13.46 9.76
N GLU A 273 2.53 -12.90 9.33
CA GLU A 273 3.26 -13.38 8.18
C GLU A 273 3.71 -14.85 8.38
N GLY A 274 3.96 -15.53 7.26
CA GLY A 274 4.40 -16.93 7.26
C GLY A 274 5.38 -17.21 6.13
N THR A 275 6.08 -16.19 5.64
CA THR A 275 6.84 -16.22 4.40
C THR A 275 7.95 -17.28 4.46
N ARG A 276 8.48 -17.53 5.66
CA ARG A 276 9.58 -18.49 5.89
C ARG A 276 9.17 -19.72 6.70
N ILE A 277 7.87 -20.04 6.80
CA ILE A 277 7.38 -21.18 7.62
C ILE A 277 7.95 -22.55 7.18
N ARG A 278 8.44 -22.66 5.94
CA ARG A 278 9.08 -23.87 5.38
C ARG A 278 10.61 -23.83 5.39
N SER A 279 11.22 -22.74 5.83
CA SER A 279 12.68 -22.57 5.82
C SER A 279 13.26 -22.90 7.19
N GLU A 280 14.31 -23.72 7.21
CA GLU A 280 15.12 -23.97 8.42
C GLU A 280 16.37 -23.06 8.48
N HIS A 281 16.62 -22.28 7.42
CA HIS A 281 17.80 -21.43 7.34
C HIS A 281 17.57 -20.12 8.08
N ALA A 282 18.32 -19.93 9.18
CA ALA A 282 18.33 -18.66 9.91
C ALA A 282 19.07 -17.60 9.09
N ASP A 283 18.42 -16.46 8.81
CA ASP A 283 19.14 -15.32 8.20
C ASP A 283 20.01 -14.65 9.27
N ASP A 284 21.09 -14.00 8.83
CA ASP A 284 21.87 -13.11 9.70
C ASP A 284 22.41 -11.93 8.90
N GLU A 285 21.81 -10.75 9.08
CA GLU A 285 22.28 -9.48 8.50
C GLU A 285 23.75 -9.17 8.83
N SER A 286 24.23 -9.62 9.99
CA SER A 286 25.63 -9.45 10.36
C SER A 286 26.54 -10.42 9.62
N ALA A 287 26.06 -11.62 9.27
CA ALA A 287 26.79 -12.54 8.40
C ALA A 287 26.88 -11.98 6.99
N VAL A 288 25.76 -11.54 6.42
CA VAL A 288 25.70 -10.86 5.11
C VAL A 288 26.68 -9.69 5.07
N ARG A 289 26.70 -8.82 6.11
CA ARG A 289 27.66 -7.72 6.18
C ARG A 289 29.13 -8.18 6.22
N ARG A 290 29.45 -9.25 6.95
CA ARG A 290 30.82 -9.77 7.02
C ARG A 290 31.25 -10.31 5.65
N GLU A 291 30.42 -11.14 5.04
CA GLU A 291 30.67 -11.75 3.73
C GLU A 291 30.82 -10.69 2.64
N LEU A 292 29.94 -9.69 2.60
CA LEU A 292 30.07 -8.56 1.67
C LEU A 292 31.35 -7.76 1.91
N THR A 293 31.73 -7.51 3.17
CA THR A 293 32.99 -6.82 3.49
C THR A 293 34.20 -7.60 2.95
N GLU A 294 34.21 -8.92 3.11
CA GLU A 294 35.30 -9.79 2.62
C GLU A 294 35.39 -9.78 1.09
N VAL A 295 34.25 -9.88 0.40
CA VAL A 295 34.19 -9.81 -1.08
C VAL A 295 34.69 -8.47 -1.59
N VAL A 296 34.26 -7.37 -0.98
CA VAL A 296 34.67 -6.01 -1.39
C VAL A 296 36.16 -5.81 -1.12
N ALA A 297 36.67 -6.20 0.06
CA ALA A 297 38.07 -6.03 0.42
C ALA A 297 39.02 -6.88 -0.44
N GLY A 298 38.57 -8.06 -0.88
CA GLY A 298 39.34 -8.95 -1.75
C GLY A 298 39.32 -8.57 -3.23
N SER A 299 38.49 -7.61 -3.64
CA SER A 299 38.33 -7.23 -5.05
C SER A 299 39.40 -6.22 -5.48
N PRO A 300 40.22 -6.51 -6.52
CA PRO A 300 41.33 -5.64 -6.95
C PRO A 300 40.88 -4.42 -7.77
N GLY A 301 39.58 -4.27 -8.01
CA GLY A 301 39.02 -3.24 -8.89
C GLY A 301 37.68 -2.72 -8.40
N LEU A 302 36.96 -2.02 -9.28
CA LEU A 302 35.64 -1.47 -8.99
C LEU A 302 34.65 -2.60 -8.65
N VAL A 303 33.99 -2.49 -7.51
CA VAL A 303 32.85 -3.34 -7.14
C VAL A 303 31.57 -2.55 -7.35
N ILE A 304 30.67 -3.08 -8.16
CA ILE A 304 29.31 -2.57 -8.35
C ILE A 304 28.37 -3.54 -7.65
N PHE A 305 27.54 -3.03 -6.75
CA PHE A 305 26.48 -3.79 -6.11
C PHE A 305 25.13 -3.27 -6.61
N ASP A 306 24.23 -4.20 -6.85
CA ASP A 306 22.83 -3.91 -7.13
C ASP A 306 21.97 -4.82 -6.28
N TRP A 307 20.81 -4.32 -5.86
CA TRP A 307 19.76 -5.17 -5.33
C TRP A 307 19.06 -5.81 -6.51
N ALA A 308 19.57 -6.97 -6.94
CA ALA A 308 18.92 -7.76 -7.97
C ALA A 308 17.53 -8.17 -7.48
N TRP A 309 16.51 -7.43 -7.93
CA TRP A 309 15.12 -7.87 -7.87
C TRP A 309 14.98 -9.19 -8.64
N LYS A 310 14.34 -10.18 -8.01
CA LYS A 310 13.74 -11.30 -8.74
C LYS A 310 12.28 -11.01 -8.97
#